data_AF-A0A3P6FDU9-F1
#
_entry.id   AF-A0A3P6FDU9-F1
#
_cell.length_a   1.000
_cell.length_b   1.000
_cell.length_c   1.000
_cell.angle_alpha   90.00
_cell.angle_beta   90.00
_cell.angle_gamma   90.00
#
_symmetry.space_group_name_H-M   'P 1'
#
loop_
_entity.id
_entity.type
_entity.pdbx_description
1 polymer ?
#
loop_
_entity_poly.entity_id
_entity_poly.type
_entity_poly.pdbx_seq_one_letter_code
_entity_poly.pdbx_strand_id
1 'polypeptide(L)' 'MGVKAAKAAGKRKKNGTEEEMSQLQAILEIKDKLQKPKILDRLLAKRDPLSEMESSLKLKLMAEMLG' A
#
# COMPACT_ATOMS: atom_id res chain seq x y z
N MET A 1 19.79 45.51 33.08
CA MET A 1 19.98 45.27 31.63
C MET A 1 19.97 43.75 31.42
N GLY A 2 19.05 43.21 30.61
CA GLY A 2 19.14 41.78 30.22
C GLY A 2 17.85 40.99 30.01
N VAL A 3 16.70 41.63 29.77
CA VAL A 3 15.51 40.96 29.22
C VAL A 3 15.82 40.42 27.81
N LYS A 4 16.24 39.16 27.66
CA LYS A 4 16.22 38.47 26.35
C LYS A 4 16.38 36.95 26.42
N ALA A 5 15.51 36.28 27.18
CA ALA A 5 15.07 34.93 26.82
C ALA A 5 13.80 34.99 25.94
N ALA A 6 13.65 36.10 25.19
CA ALA A 6 12.63 36.21 24.18
C ALA A 6 12.99 35.26 23.05
N LYS A 7 12.10 34.29 22.84
CA LYS A 7 11.77 33.79 21.51
C LYS A 7 12.80 32.82 20.93
N ALA A 8 12.97 31.66 21.56
CA ALA A 8 13.21 30.43 20.81
C ALA A 8 11.92 30.08 20.05
N ALA A 9 11.62 30.89 19.02
CA ALA A 9 10.57 30.62 18.08
C ALA A 9 10.86 29.30 17.37
N GLY A 10 9.93 28.36 17.52
CA GLY A 10 9.41 27.61 16.39
C GLY A 10 10.43 26.81 15.59
N LYS A 11 11.02 25.78 16.20
CA LYS A 11 11.33 24.57 15.42
C LYS A 11 10.26 23.52 15.69
N ARG A 12 9.04 23.79 15.21
CA ARG A 12 8.06 22.72 14.98
C ARG A 12 8.67 21.83 13.90
N LYS A 13 9.26 20.69 14.29
CA LYS A 13 9.51 19.58 13.36
C LYS A 13 8.15 19.14 12.83
N LYS A 14 7.75 19.64 11.66
CA LYS A 14 6.53 19.23 10.96
C LYS A 14 6.77 18.01 10.04
N ASN A 15 8.00 17.49 10.01
CA ASN A 15 8.45 16.66 8.90
C ASN A 15 8.38 15.15 9.18
N GLY A 16 8.46 14.72 10.45
CA GLY A 16 8.50 13.28 10.78
C GLY A 16 7.20 12.56 10.42
N THR A 17 6.06 13.17 10.72
CA THR A 17 4.73 12.63 10.41
C THR A 17 4.44 12.58 8.91
N GLU A 18 4.97 13.51 8.14
CA GLU A 18 4.77 13.58 6.68
C GLU A 18 5.62 12.51 5.95
N GLU A 19 6.85 12.30 6.43
CA GLU A 19 7.73 11.22 5.97
C GLU A 19 7.17 9.83 6.31
N GLU A 20 6.65 9.65 7.54
CA GLU A 20 5.97 8.40 7.95
C GLU A 20 4.71 8.13 7.12
N MET A 21 3.88 9.15 6.85
CA MET A 21 2.70 9.02 5.99
C MET A 21 3.08 8.65 4.56
N SER A 22 4.13 9.27 4.01
CA SER A 22 4.65 8.95 2.67
C SER A 22 5.14 7.50 2.58
N GLN A 23 5.83 7.01 3.61
CA GLN A 23 6.27 5.61 3.70
C GLN A 23 5.08 4.63 3.77
N LEU A 24 4.05 4.95 4.57
CA LEU A 24 2.84 4.14 4.64
C LEU A 24 2.10 4.11 3.30
N GLN A 25 2.03 5.23 2.59
CA GLN A 25 1.44 5.33 1.25
C GLN A 25 2.18 4.41 0.26
N ALA A 26 3.51 4.46 0.27
CA ALA A 26 4.36 3.63 -0.59
C ALA A 26 4.18 2.13 -0.29
N ILE A 27 4.10 1.75 1.00
CA ILE A 27 3.85 0.36 1.40
C ILE A 27 2.46 -0.11 0.93
N LEU A 28 1.43 0.74 1.02
CA LEU A 28 0.09 0.43 0.54
C LEU A 28 0.05 0.23 -0.97
N GLU A 29 0.70 1.09 -1.75
CA GLU A 29 0.82 0.91 -3.20
C GLU A 29 1.53 -0.40 -3.57
N ILE A 30 2.63 -0.71 -2.87
CA ILE A 30 3.36 -1.97 -3.09
C ILE A 30 2.46 -3.16 -2.73
N LYS A 31 1.71 -3.07 -1.63
CA LYS A 31 0.77 -4.11 -1.21
C LYS A 31 -0.31 -4.34 -2.26
N ASP A 32 -0.91 -3.30 -2.81
CA ASP A 32 -1.96 -3.41 -3.84
C ASP A 32 -1.43 -4.05 -5.11
N LYS A 33 -0.21 -3.66 -5.54
CA LYS A 33 0.48 -4.30 -6.68
C LYS A 33 0.78 -5.78 -6.45
N LEU A 34 0.99 -6.19 -5.20
CA LEU A 34 1.26 -7.58 -4.82
C LEU A 34 0.00 -8.40 -4.51
N GLN A 35 -1.14 -7.76 -4.22
CA GLN A 35 -2.37 -8.48 -3.86
C GLN A 35 -2.94 -9.26 -5.03
N LYS A 36 -3.01 -8.66 -6.22
CA LYS A 36 -3.58 -9.29 -7.42
C LYS A 36 -2.82 -10.56 -7.84
N PRO A 37 -1.47 -10.55 -7.95
CA PRO A 37 -0.70 -11.76 -8.21
C PRO A 37 -0.86 -12.83 -7.12
N LYS A 38 -0.85 -12.45 -5.83
CA LYS A 38 -1.00 -13.41 -4.71
C LYS A 38 -2.36 -14.12 -4.70
N ILE A 39 -3.43 -13.40 -5.03
CA ILE A 39 -4.77 -13.98 -5.15
C ILE A 39 -4.80 -14.93 -6.35
N LEU A 40 -4.22 -14.52 -7.48
CA LEU A 40 -4.13 -15.36 -8.67
C LEU A 40 -3.33 -16.64 -8.43
N ASP A 41 -2.19 -16.57 -7.74
CA ASP A 41 -1.39 -17.75 -7.35
C ASP A 41 -2.18 -18.72 -6.47
N ARG A 42 -2.94 -18.21 -5.50
CA ARG A 42 -3.81 -19.05 -4.65
C ARG A 42 -4.92 -19.72 -5.45
N LEU A 43 -5.52 -19.01 -6.41
CA LEU A 43 -6.54 -19.56 -7.30
C LEU A 43 -5.96 -20.62 -8.25
N LEU A 44 -4.70 -20.44 -8.69
CA LEU A 44 -3.98 -21.40 -9.53
C LEU A 44 -3.51 -22.64 -8.75
N ALA A 45 -3.16 -22.49 -7.48
CA ALA A 45 -2.68 -23.57 -6.63
C ALA A 45 -3.80 -24.48 -6.09
N LYS A 46 -5.07 -24.09 -6.22
CA LYS A 46 -6.21 -24.93 -5.83
C LYS A 46 -6.23 -26.22 -6.64
N ARG A 47 -6.38 -27.34 -5.93
CA ARG A 47 -6.48 -28.69 -6.52
C ARG A 47 -7.93 -29.08 -6.84
N ASP A 48 -8.87 -28.51 -6.10
CA ASP A 48 -10.30 -28.66 -6.34
C ASP A 48 -10.75 -27.83 -7.55
N PRO A 49 -11.80 -28.26 -8.28
CA PRO A 49 -12.38 -27.47 -9.35
C PRO A 49 -12.81 -26.10 -8.81
N LEU A 50 -12.36 -25.04 -9.48
CA LEU A 50 -12.76 -23.67 -9.18
C LEU A 50 -14.27 -23.52 -9.39
N SER A 51 -14.95 -22.86 -8.45
CA SER A 51 -16.33 -22.45 -8.68
C SER A 51 -16.43 -21.48 -9.86
N GLU A 52 -17.64 -21.31 -10.40
CA GLU A 52 -17.90 -20.39 -11.51
C GLU A 52 -17.42 -18.96 -11.20
N MET A 53 -17.67 -18.49 -9.98
CA MET A 53 -17.25 -17.17 -9.51
C MET A 53 -15.72 -17.06 -9.42
N GLU A 54 -15.04 -18.09 -8.92
CA GLU A 54 -13.58 -18.10 -8.83
C GLU A 54 -12.91 -18.18 -10.21
N SER A 55 -13.52 -18.91 -11.15
CA SER A 55 -13.07 -18.98 -12.54
C SER A 55 -13.21 -17.61 -13.23
N SER A 56 -14.33 -16.92 -13.03
CA SER A 56 -14.54 -15.55 -13.51
C SER A 56 -13.50 -14.58 -12.92
N LEU A 57 -13.25 -14.67 -11.62
CA LEU A 57 -12.26 -13.84 -10.93
C LEU A 57 -10.84 -14.09 -11.47
N LYS A 58 -10.46 -15.36 -11.65
CA LYS A 58 -9.16 -15.75 -12.23
C LYS A 58 -8.97 -15.15 -13.62
N LEU A 59 -9.96 -15.26 -14.50
CA LEU A 59 -9.90 -14.71 -15.86
C LEU A 59 -9.76 -13.18 -15.85
N LYS A 60 -10.54 -12.49 -15.00
CA LYS A 60 -10.44 -11.02 -14.85
C LYS A 60 -9.05 -10.59 -14.37
N LEU A 61 -8.51 -11.26 -13.35
CA LEU A 61 -7.17 -10.98 -12.84
C LEU A 61 -6.08 -11.23 -13.89
N MET A 62 -6.18 -12.32 -14.67
CA MET A 62 -5.26 -12.59 -15.77
C MET A 62 -5.32 -11.51 -16.86
N ALA A 63 -6.53 -11.11 -17.27
CA ALA A 63 -6.71 -10.08 -18.28
C ALA A 63 -6.19 -8.72 -17.84
N GLU A 64 -6.40 -8.35 -16.57
CA GLU A 64 -5.92 -7.08 -16.01
C GLU A 64 -4.39 -7.04 -15.84
N MET A 65 -3.74 -8.20 -15.64
CA MET A 65 -2.28 -8.29 -15.52
C MET A 65 -1.55 -8.42 -16.86
N LEU A 66 -2.24 -8.90 -17.91
CA LEU A 66 -1.69 -9.07 -19.27
C LEU A 66 -2.07 -7.91 -20.22
N GLY A 67 -2.96 -7.03 -19.79
CA GLY A 67 -3.47 -5.87 -20.55
C GLY A 67 -2.66 -4.60 -20.36
#